data_AF-Q4SJE1-F1
#
_entry.id   AF-Q4SJE1-F1
#
_cell.length_a   1.000
_cell.length_b   1.000
_cell.length_c   1.000
_cell.angle_alpha   90.00
_cell.angle_beta   90.00
_cell.angle_gamma   90.00
#
_symmetry.space_group_name_H-M   'P 1'
#
loop_
_entity.id
_entity.type
_entity.pdbx_description
1 polymer ?
#
loop_
_entity_poly.entity_id
_entity_poly.type
_entity_poly.pdbx_seq_one_letter_code
_entity_poly.pdbx_strand_id
1 'polypeptide(L)'
;KCSPKVNVMFLKTHKTASSTILNILFRFGEKHRLRFAFPDGRNDFLYPSSFQCSQVKDYRPGECFNIICNHMRFDRGEVAKLLPPDAVYVSILRDPADLFESSFHYYHRTIPSTWRIRGNDQLAQFLEHPQRFYHPGAFNSFYLKNLLFFDFGLDNNLEADDPRVTTAIHNLSKQLDLVLIAEYFEESLILLKDVMCWTMEDILYFKLNMRKSSSVSQLTSDLKAKALQWNGADWKLYQHFNATFWARVEAFGRERMKEEVEELRRRNGQMKVTCIEGGGAVEARNIQDKRFLPWQPVGDSSILGYNLRKTIDPKFRTICEKMLTPELQYLSELGVNLWVTRLWGWIKDK
;
A
#
# COMPACT_ATOMS: atom_id res chain seq x y z
N LYS A 1 -30.96 -4.55 4.64
CA LYS A 1 -29.72 -5.05 5.27
C LYS A 1 -28.89 -5.73 4.19
N CYS A 2 -27.63 -5.34 3.98
CA CYS A 2 -26.76 -5.99 3.01
C CYS A 2 -25.90 -7.07 3.69
N SER A 3 -25.42 -8.03 2.90
CA SER A 3 -24.55 -9.11 3.38
C SER A 3 -23.08 -8.73 3.19
N PRO A 4 -22.19 -9.05 4.16
CA PRO A 4 -20.76 -8.77 4.03
C PRO A 4 -20.18 -9.43 2.78
N LYS A 5 -19.49 -8.66 1.95
CA LYS A 5 -18.75 -9.18 0.80
C LYS A 5 -17.43 -9.76 1.28
N VAL A 6 -17.08 -10.94 0.75
CA VAL A 6 -15.89 -11.70 1.17
C VAL A 6 -14.86 -11.89 0.04
N ASN A 7 -15.26 -11.63 -1.20
CA ASN A 7 -14.38 -11.73 -2.37
C ASN A 7 -13.84 -10.34 -2.70
N VAL A 8 -12.53 -10.13 -2.59
CA VAL A 8 -11.87 -8.84 -2.79
C VAL A 8 -10.53 -9.00 -3.51
N MET A 9 -10.37 -8.24 -4.59
CA MET A 9 -9.07 -7.90 -5.16
C MET A 9 -8.65 -6.56 -4.59
N PHE A 10 -7.61 -6.53 -3.78
CA PHE A 10 -6.95 -5.29 -3.41
C PHE A 10 -5.65 -5.13 -4.21
N LEU A 11 -5.67 -4.27 -5.23
CA LEU A 11 -4.46 -3.90 -5.93
C LEU A 11 -3.63 -2.97 -5.05
N LYS A 12 -2.64 -3.58 -4.40
CA LYS A 12 -1.71 -2.93 -3.50
C LYS A 12 -0.66 -2.12 -4.27
N THR A 13 -0.78 -0.80 -4.22
CA THR A 13 0.21 0.14 -4.79
C THR A 13 1.32 0.48 -3.80
N HIS A 14 2.47 0.88 -4.31
CA HIS A 14 3.65 1.22 -3.51
C HIS A 14 3.52 2.60 -2.84
N LYS A 15 3.93 2.69 -1.57
CA LYS A 15 4.06 3.95 -0.80
C LYS A 15 2.76 4.75 -0.59
N THR A 16 1.62 4.07 -0.65
CA THR A 16 0.25 4.62 -0.50
C THR A 16 -0.43 4.24 0.82
N ALA A 17 0.33 3.91 1.88
CA ALA A 17 -0.18 3.33 3.14
C ALA A 17 -0.89 1.97 2.99
N SER A 18 -0.66 1.29 1.86
CA SER A 18 -1.32 0.04 1.49
C SER A 18 -1.03 -1.15 2.43
N SER A 19 0.08 -1.15 3.18
CA SER A 19 0.34 -2.15 4.24
C SER A 19 -0.69 -2.09 5.38
N THR A 20 -1.29 -0.93 5.65
CA THR A 20 -2.36 -0.80 6.66
C THR A 20 -3.65 -1.45 6.16
N ILE A 21 -4.02 -1.24 4.89
CA ILE A 21 -5.17 -1.91 4.26
C ILE A 21 -4.94 -3.43 4.20
N LEU A 22 -3.73 -3.86 3.85
CA LEU A 22 -3.36 -5.28 3.84
C LEU A 22 -3.52 -5.93 5.22
N ASN A 23 -3.13 -5.26 6.32
CA ASN A 23 -3.37 -5.76 7.68
C ASN A 23 -4.88 -5.89 8.00
N ILE A 24 -5.70 -4.93 7.59
CA ILE A 24 -7.17 -5.02 7.70
C ILE A 24 -7.68 -6.27 6.97
N LEU A 25 -7.25 -6.48 5.72
CA LEU A 25 -7.66 -7.61 4.89
C LEU A 25 -7.23 -8.96 5.46
N PHE A 26 -6.03 -9.05 6.03
CA PHE A 26 -5.55 -10.27 6.68
C PHE A 26 -6.41 -10.64 7.89
N ARG A 27 -6.67 -9.68 8.77
CA ARG A 27 -7.53 -9.90 9.94
C ARG A 27 -8.95 -10.26 9.53
N PHE A 28 -9.51 -9.60 8.52
CA PHE A 28 -10.83 -9.91 7.99
C PHE A 28 -10.87 -11.34 7.43
N GLY A 29 -9.90 -11.71 6.59
CA GLY A 29 -9.84 -13.05 6.01
C GLY A 29 -9.67 -14.15 7.06
N GLU A 30 -8.86 -13.96 8.09
CA GLU A 30 -8.77 -14.91 9.20
C GLU A 30 -10.08 -15.02 9.99
N LYS A 31 -10.71 -13.89 10.33
CA LYS A 31 -12.00 -13.85 11.05
C LYS A 31 -13.06 -14.68 10.32
N HIS A 32 -13.06 -14.62 8.99
CA HIS A 32 -14.03 -15.30 8.13
C HIS A 32 -13.52 -16.61 7.51
N ARG A 33 -12.32 -17.08 7.89
CA ARG A 33 -11.67 -18.29 7.36
C ARG A 33 -11.59 -18.32 5.82
N LEU A 34 -11.26 -17.19 5.23
CA LEU A 34 -11.19 -16.98 3.79
C LEU A 34 -9.88 -17.48 3.19
N ARG A 35 -9.92 -17.88 1.92
CA ARG A 35 -8.75 -18.34 1.16
C ARG A 35 -8.03 -17.14 0.54
N PHE A 36 -6.75 -16.99 0.86
CA PHE A 36 -5.89 -15.97 0.26
C PHE A 36 -5.12 -16.53 -0.95
N ALA A 37 -5.03 -15.75 -2.02
CA ALA A 37 -4.04 -15.99 -3.05
C ALA A 37 -2.74 -15.34 -2.61
N PHE A 38 -1.76 -16.13 -2.21
CA PHE A 38 -0.45 -15.66 -1.78
C PHE A 38 0.64 -16.00 -2.78
N PRO A 39 1.71 -15.21 -2.86
CA PRO A 39 2.92 -15.59 -3.59
C PRO A 39 3.62 -16.78 -2.91
N ASP A 40 4.55 -17.41 -3.63
CA ASP A 40 5.46 -18.42 -3.08
C ASP A 40 6.92 -17.94 -3.11
N GLY A 41 7.61 -18.07 -1.98
CA GLY A 41 9.01 -17.67 -1.79
C GLY A 41 9.28 -16.17 -1.54
N ARG A 42 8.32 -15.29 -1.80
CA ARG A 42 8.44 -13.81 -1.75
C ARG A 42 7.23 -13.17 -1.07
N ASN A 43 7.27 -11.86 -0.86
CA ASN A 43 6.13 -11.05 -0.39
C ASN A 43 5.34 -10.37 -1.54
N ASP A 44 5.78 -10.56 -2.78
CA ASP A 44 5.20 -10.03 -4.03
C ASP A 44 5.05 -11.16 -5.07
N PHE A 45 4.24 -10.92 -6.09
CA PHE A 45 4.04 -11.83 -7.23
C PHE A 45 5.06 -11.57 -8.35
N LEU A 46 6.33 -11.91 -8.09
CA LEU A 46 7.46 -11.78 -9.04
C LEU A 46 7.60 -10.38 -9.67
N TYR A 47 7.31 -9.34 -8.89
CA TYR A 47 7.44 -7.96 -9.34
C TYR A 47 8.91 -7.65 -9.70
N PRO A 48 9.21 -6.98 -10.84
CA PRO A 48 8.34 -6.13 -11.65
C PRO A 48 7.66 -6.80 -12.87
N SER A 49 7.71 -8.13 -12.98
CA SER A 49 7.05 -8.84 -14.08
C SER A 49 5.53 -8.67 -14.00
N SER A 50 4.85 -8.65 -15.15
CA SER A 50 3.38 -8.68 -15.19
C SER A 50 2.86 -9.89 -14.41
N PHE A 51 1.79 -9.68 -13.64
CA PHE A 51 1.16 -10.72 -12.83
C PHE A 51 0.68 -11.88 -13.70
N GLN A 52 0.87 -13.11 -13.21
CA GLN A 52 0.29 -14.31 -13.81
C GLN A 52 -0.32 -15.16 -12.71
N CYS A 53 -1.47 -15.79 -12.98
CA CYS A 53 -2.15 -16.59 -11.95
C CYS A 53 -1.29 -17.79 -11.47
N SER A 54 -0.38 -18.27 -12.31
CA SER A 54 0.63 -19.30 -11.99
C SER A 54 1.63 -18.89 -10.90
N GLN A 55 1.72 -17.60 -10.57
CA GLN A 55 2.59 -17.08 -9.50
C GLN A 55 1.94 -17.26 -8.10
N VAL A 56 0.66 -17.61 -8.05
CA VAL A 56 -0.05 -17.90 -6.80
C VAL A 56 0.36 -19.28 -6.29
N LYS A 57 0.74 -19.34 -5.02
CA LYS A 57 1.08 -20.56 -4.31
C LYS A 57 -0.07 -21.58 -4.42
N ASP A 58 0.29 -22.81 -4.76
CA ASP A 58 -0.64 -23.94 -4.91
C ASP A 58 -1.76 -23.70 -5.94
N TYR A 59 -1.60 -22.77 -6.89
CA TYR A 59 -2.60 -22.52 -7.92
C TYR A 59 -2.87 -23.75 -8.79
N ARG A 60 -4.16 -24.00 -9.03
CA ARG A 60 -4.63 -24.96 -10.04
C ARG A 60 -5.70 -24.29 -10.92
N PRO A 61 -5.72 -24.60 -12.23
CA PRO A 61 -6.75 -24.07 -13.13
C PRO A 61 -8.17 -24.30 -12.60
N GLY A 62 -8.99 -23.24 -12.58
CA GLY A 62 -10.37 -23.27 -12.09
C GLY A 62 -10.52 -23.03 -10.57
N GLU A 63 -9.43 -22.97 -9.81
CA GLU A 63 -9.51 -22.64 -8.40
C GLU A 63 -9.72 -21.15 -8.15
N CYS A 64 -10.69 -20.85 -7.27
CA CYS A 64 -10.94 -19.51 -6.79
C CYS A 64 -10.33 -19.29 -5.40
N PHE A 65 -10.03 -18.02 -5.14
CA PHE A 65 -9.63 -17.46 -3.87
C PHE A 65 -10.65 -16.39 -3.47
N ASN A 66 -10.62 -15.99 -2.21
CA ASN A 66 -11.45 -14.90 -1.73
C ASN A 66 -10.69 -13.58 -1.73
N ILE A 67 -9.41 -13.59 -1.34
CA ILE A 67 -8.63 -12.36 -1.16
C ILE A 67 -7.33 -12.41 -1.95
N ILE A 68 -7.08 -11.38 -2.74
CA ILE A 68 -5.79 -11.13 -3.38
C ILE A 68 -5.35 -9.72 -2.96
N CYS A 69 -4.20 -9.57 -2.31
CA CYS A 69 -3.80 -8.27 -1.75
C CYS A 69 -2.29 -8.00 -1.67
N ASN A 70 -1.45 -8.90 -2.19
CA ASN A 70 0.00 -8.70 -2.27
C ASN A 70 0.40 -7.82 -3.46
N HIS A 71 1.62 -7.28 -3.42
CA HIS A 71 2.16 -6.50 -4.53
C HIS A 71 2.25 -7.32 -5.82
N MET A 72 1.83 -6.71 -6.92
CA MET A 72 1.91 -7.26 -8.27
C MET A 72 2.03 -6.10 -9.27
N ARG A 73 2.40 -6.43 -10.51
CA ARG A 73 2.16 -5.56 -11.66
C ARG A 73 0.86 -6.02 -12.32
N PHE A 74 -0.20 -5.24 -12.15
CA PHE A 74 -1.58 -5.68 -12.39
C PHE A 74 -1.82 -6.23 -13.80
N ASP A 75 -2.54 -7.34 -13.88
CA ASP A 75 -3.12 -7.84 -15.12
C ASP A 75 -4.57 -8.27 -14.82
N ARG A 76 -5.54 -7.54 -15.39
CA ARG A 76 -6.97 -7.78 -15.13
C ARG A 76 -7.43 -9.15 -15.62
N GLY A 77 -6.84 -9.67 -16.70
CA GLY A 77 -7.20 -10.96 -17.28
C GLY A 77 -6.72 -12.12 -16.39
N GLU A 78 -5.50 -12.03 -15.89
CA GLU A 78 -4.91 -13.04 -14.99
C GLU A 78 -5.57 -13.03 -13.61
N VAL A 79 -5.85 -11.84 -13.05
CA VAL A 79 -6.56 -11.72 -11.75
C VAL A 79 -7.98 -12.28 -11.82
N ALA A 80 -8.68 -12.10 -12.95
CA ALA A 80 -10.04 -12.61 -13.14
C ALA A 80 -10.14 -14.14 -12.96
N LYS A 81 -9.07 -14.87 -13.30
CA LYS A 81 -9.04 -16.33 -13.25
C LYS A 81 -9.04 -16.88 -11.82
N LEU A 82 -8.73 -16.04 -10.84
CA LEU A 82 -8.51 -16.41 -9.45
C LEU A 82 -9.66 -16.00 -8.53
N LEU A 83 -10.63 -15.22 -9.02
CA LEU A 83 -11.67 -14.62 -8.20
C LEU A 83 -13.06 -14.93 -8.75
N PRO A 84 -14.06 -15.13 -7.88
CA PRO A 84 -15.45 -15.22 -8.30
C PRO A 84 -15.92 -13.94 -9.03
N PRO A 85 -16.95 -14.03 -9.89
CA PRO A 85 -17.44 -12.87 -10.66
C PRO A 85 -17.97 -11.70 -9.82
N ASP A 86 -18.33 -11.93 -8.57
CA ASP A 86 -18.84 -10.92 -7.63
C ASP A 86 -17.74 -10.25 -6.78
N ALA A 87 -16.47 -10.55 -7.04
CA ALA A 87 -15.35 -9.97 -6.32
C ALA A 87 -15.28 -8.45 -6.52
N VAL A 88 -15.04 -7.73 -5.42
CA VAL A 88 -14.89 -6.28 -5.43
C VAL A 88 -13.43 -5.91 -5.69
N TYR A 89 -13.18 -5.06 -6.67
CA TYR A 89 -11.87 -4.56 -7.05
C TYR A 89 -11.60 -3.21 -6.40
N VAL A 90 -10.64 -3.19 -5.47
CA VAL A 90 -10.25 -2.02 -4.70
C VAL A 90 -8.78 -1.71 -4.96
N SER A 91 -8.43 -0.44 -5.03
CA SER A 91 -7.03 0.01 -4.97
C SER A 91 -6.91 1.26 -4.11
N ILE A 92 -5.70 1.78 -3.95
CA ILE A 92 -5.42 3.01 -3.20
C ILE A 92 -4.39 3.85 -3.96
N LEU A 93 -4.60 5.15 -4.00
CA LEU A 93 -3.66 6.12 -4.56
C LEU A 93 -3.17 7.09 -3.49
N ARG A 94 -2.17 7.87 -3.85
CA ARG A 94 -1.61 8.98 -3.09
C ARG A 94 -1.18 10.07 -4.07
N ASP A 95 -1.12 11.32 -3.61
CA ASP A 95 -0.56 12.45 -4.34
C ASP A 95 0.79 12.04 -4.95
N PRO A 96 0.97 12.11 -6.28
CA PRO A 96 2.15 11.59 -6.94
C PRO A 96 3.46 12.28 -6.53
N ALA A 97 3.44 13.52 -6.06
CA ALA A 97 4.65 14.18 -5.57
C ALA A 97 5.06 13.62 -4.19
N ASP A 98 4.10 13.46 -3.28
CA ASP A 98 4.35 12.88 -1.96
C ASP A 98 4.69 11.38 -2.05
N LEU A 99 4.09 10.68 -3.01
CA LEU A 99 4.45 9.31 -3.35
C LEU A 99 5.86 9.24 -3.91
N PHE A 100 6.23 10.15 -4.82
CA PHE A 100 7.55 10.17 -5.44
C PHE A 100 8.65 10.47 -4.41
N GLU A 101 8.44 11.43 -3.50
CA GLU A 101 9.33 11.67 -2.36
C GLU A 101 9.53 10.39 -1.54
N SER A 102 8.44 9.68 -1.26
CA SER A 102 8.49 8.47 -0.44
C SER A 102 9.16 7.31 -1.15
N SER A 103 8.92 7.16 -2.46
CA SER A 103 9.53 6.14 -3.31
C SER A 103 11.03 6.40 -3.47
N PHE A 104 11.41 7.64 -3.81
CA PHE A 104 12.79 8.02 -4.03
C PHE A 104 13.63 7.74 -2.78
N HIS A 105 13.24 8.25 -1.61
CA HIS A 105 13.96 7.97 -0.36
C HIS A 105 14.05 6.49 -0.01
N TYR A 106 13.02 5.71 -0.33
CA TYR A 106 13.00 4.28 -0.02
C TYR A 106 13.88 3.46 -0.98
N TYR A 107 13.87 3.77 -2.28
CA TYR A 107 14.45 2.91 -3.32
C TYR A 107 15.74 3.45 -3.94
N HIS A 108 16.10 4.74 -3.85
CA HIS A 108 17.23 5.32 -4.61
C HIS A 108 18.58 4.62 -4.35
N ARG A 109 18.79 4.02 -3.18
CA ARG A 109 20.03 3.25 -2.89
C ARG A 109 20.08 1.89 -3.58
N THR A 110 18.94 1.38 -4.03
CA THR A 110 18.81 0.11 -4.77
C THR A 110 18.77 0.31 -6.29
N ILE A 111 18.92 1.56 -6.76
CA ILE A 111 18.85 1.93 -8.18
C ILE A 111 20.22 2.48 -8.59
N PRO A 112 21.03 1.72 -9.35
CA PRO A 112 22.41 2.13 -9.65
C PRO A 112 22.54 3.50 -10.32
N SER A 113 21.56 3.89 -11.14
CA SER A 113 21.59 5.16 -11.88
C SER A 113 21.47 6.40 -10.98
N THR A 114 21.02 6.25 -9.73
CA THR A 114 20.91 7.33 -8.74
C THR A 114 22.11 7.42 -7.80
N TRP A 115 23.05 6.46 -7.81
CA TRP A 115 24.26 6.52 -6.96
C TRP A 115 25.21 7.66 -7.30
N ARG A 116 25.13 8.17 -8.53
CA ARG A 116 25.89 9.34 -9.00
C ARG A 116 25.31 10.68 -8.54
N ILE A 117 24.13 10.70 -7.90
CA ILE A 117 23.53 11.93 -7.40
C ILE A 117 24.30 12.36 -6.15
N ARG A 118 24.95 13.52 -6.22
CA ARG A 118 25.74 14.10 -5.13
C ARG A 118 24.97 15.22 -4.44
N GLY A 119 25.29 15.46 -3.17
CA GLY A 119 24.71 16.52 -2.35
C GLY A 119 23.78 16.00 -1.26
N ASN A 120 23.39 16.91 -0.36
CA ASN A 120 22.56 16.57 0.81
C ASN A 120 21.09 16.34 0.46
N ASP A 121 20.58 17.00 -0.59
CA ASP A 121 19.22 16.81 -1.10
C ASP A 121 19.24 16.13 -2.48
N GLN A 122 19.38 14.80 -2.46
CA GLN A 122 19.44 14.00 -3.68
C GLN A 122 18.12 14.00 -4.46
N LEU A 123 16.98 14.21 -3.78
CA LEU A 123 15.68 14.28 -4.43
C LEU A 123 15.56 15.56 -5.26
N ALA A 124 15.92 16.71 -4.67
CA ALA A 124 15.94 17.98 -5.41
C ALA A 124 16.87 17.90 -6.62
N GLN A 125 18.08 17.36 -6.44
CA GLN A 125 19.05 17.18 -7.52
C GLN A 125 18.55 16.25 -8.64
N PHE A 126 17.79 15.21 -8.28
CA PHE A 126 17.11 14.38 -9.28
C PHE A 126 16.07 15.19 -10.05
N LEU A 127 15.21 15.92 -9.36
CA LEU A 127 14.08 16.66 -9.95
C LEU A 127 14.52 17.86 -10.82
N GLU A 128 15.69 18.43 -10.58
CA GLU A 128 16.27 19.43 -11.49
C GLU A 128 16.57 18.86 -12.88
N HIS A 129 17.12 17.65 -12.92
CA HIS A 129 17.60 17.03 -14.16
C HIS A 129 17.30 15.52 -14.22
N PRO A 130 16.02 15.10 -14.21
CA PRO A 130 15.67 13.69 -14.03
C PRO A 130 16.17 12.80 -15.17
N GLN A 131 16.24 13.34 -16.40
CA GLN A 131 16.78 12.67 -17.58
C GLN A 131 18.27 12.28 -17.45
N ARG A 132 19.02 12.91 -16.54
CA ARG A 132 20.41 12.51 -16.25
C ARG A 132 20.49 11.25 -15.42
N PHE A 133 19.43 10.86 -14.72
CA PHE A 133 19.44 9.78 -13.73
C PHE A 133 18.43 8.67 -14.03
N TYR A 134 17.47 8.93 -14.93
CA TYR A 134 16.45 7.98 -15.36
C TYR A 134 16.71 7.49 -16.78
N HIS A 135 16.70 6.17 -16.96
CA HIS A 135 16.71 5.52 -18.27
C HIS A 135 15.65 4.42 -18.27
N PRO A 136 14.70 4.40 -19.23
CA PRO A 136 13.73 3.34 -19.36
C PRO A 136 14.41 1.96 -19.42
N GLY A 137 13.91 1.00 -18.63
CA GLY A 137 14.44 -0.37 -18.59
C GLY A 137 15.73 -0.57 -17.79
N ALA A 138 16.34 0.49 -17.24
CA ALA A 138 17.45 0.32 -16.31
C ALA A 138 16.99 -0.39 -15.03
N PHE A 139 17.90 -1.11 -14.38
CA PHE A 139 17.60 -1.90 -13.18
C PHE A 139 16.88 -1.07 -12.12
N ASN A 140 15.68 -1.52 -11.71
CA ASN A 140 14.80 -0.85 -10.74
C ASN A 140 14.38 0.59 -11.07
N SER A 141 14.62 1.09 -12.29
CA SER A 141 14.26 2.46 -12.69
C SER A 141 12.77 2.73 -12.63
N PHE A 142 11.91 1.70 -12.74
CA PHE A 142 10.45 1.84 -12.67
C PHE A 142 9.95 2.47 -11.35
N TYR A 143 10.73 2.43 -10.26
CA TYR A 143 10.39 3.14 -9.00
C TYR A 143 10.52 4.67 -9.10
N LEU A 144 11.15 5.19 -10.16
CA LEU A 144 11.51 6.59 -10.32
C LEU A 144 10.58 7.39 -11.23
N LYS A 145 9.60 6.79 -11.89
CA LYS A 145 8.68 7.53 -12.78
C LYS A 145 7.34 6.81 -12.84
N ASN A 146 6.24 7.56 -12.65
CA ASN A 146 4.86 7.10 -12.79
C ASN A 146 4.62 5.70 -12.14
N LEU A 147 5.00 5.57 -10.87
CA LEU A 147 5.00 4.29 -10.16
C LEU A 147 3.57 3.72 -9.98
N LEU A 148 2.55 4.57 -9.81
CA LEU A 148 1.17 4.08 -9.74
C LEU A 148 0.77 3.46 -11.07
N PHE A 149 1.00 4.14 -12.20
CA PHE A 149 0.78 3.60 -13.54
C PHE A 149 1.49 2.25 -13.72
N PHE A 150 2.73 2.14 -13.26
CA PHE A 150 3.47 0.88 -13.30
C PHE A 150 2.79 -0.23 -12.48
N ASP A 151 2.37 0.05 -11.25
CA ASP A 151 1.63 -0.88 -10.39
C ASP A 151 0.32 -1.37 -11.04
N PHE A 152 -0.38 -0.47 -11.75
CA PHE A 152 -1.57 -0.79 -12.56
C PHE A 152 -1.28 -1.58 -13.84
N GLY A 153 -0.04 -2.02 -14.07
CA GLY A 153 0.33 -2.83 -15.23
C GLY A 153 0.59 -2.02 -16.50
N LEU A 154 0.57 -0.69 -16.40
CA LEU A 154 0.71 0.21 -17.54
C LEU A 154 2.19 0.53 -17.81
N ASP A 155 2.45 1.23 -18.92
CA ASP A 155 3.76 1.77 -19.23
C ASP A 155 3.97 3.08 -18.46
N ASN A 156 4.98 3.08 -17.59
CA ASN A 156 5.32 4.21 -16.73
C ASN A 156 6.17 5.27 -17.45
N ASN A 157 6.55 5.03 -18.70
CA ASN A 157 7.31 5.98 -19.51
C ASN A 157 6.43 6.93 -20.31
N LEU A 158 5.10 6.70 -20.34
CA LEU A 158 4.16 7.57 -21.02
C LEU A 158 4.20 8.98 -20.46
N GLU A 159 4.24 9.95 -21.37
CA GLU A 159 4.09 11.37 -21.04
C GLU A 159 2.62 11.69 -20.78
N ALA A 160 2.37 12.73 -19.99
CA ALA A 160 1.02 13.03 -19.50
C ALA A 160 0.01 13.25 -20.64
N ASP A 161 0.43 13.90 -21.72
CA ASP A 161 -0.39 14.26 -22.88
C ASP A 161 -0.62 13.12 -23.88
N ASP A 162 0.05 11.97 -23.69
CA ASP A 162 -0.16 10.80 -24.53
C ASP A 162 -1.63 10.30 -24.42
N PRO A 163 -2.36 10.14 -25.54
CA PRO A 163 -3.76 9.67 -25.54
C PRO A 163 -3.96 8.31 -24.84
N ARG A 164 -2.91 7.48 -24.78
CA ARG A 164 -2.94 6.18 -24.08
C ARG A 164 -3.11 6.36 -22.58
N VAL A 165 -2.64 7.45 -21.99
CA VAL A 165 -2.83 7.76 -20.56
C VAL A 165 -4.32 7.92 -20.25
N THR A 166 -5.02 8.78 -20.98
CA THR A 166 -6.48 8.98 -20.79
C THR A 166 -7.27 7.70 -21.06
N THR A 167 -6.92 6.96 -22.11
CA THR A 167 -7.56 5.68 -22.44
C THR A 167 -7.39 4.66 -21.31
N ALA A 168 -6.18 4.55 -20.76
CA ALA A 168 -5.88 3.64 -19.66
C ALA A 168 -6.65 4.01 -18.38
N ILE A 169 -6.71 5.30 -18.03
CA ILE A 169 -7.47 5.80 -16.88
C ILE A 169 -8.96 5.45 -17.01
N HIS A 170 -9.57 5.66 -18.19
CA HIS A 170 -10.95 5.28 -18.43
C HIS A 170 -11.17 3.77 -18.32
N ASN A 171 -10.24 2.95 -18.80
CA ASN A 171 -10.32 1.49 -18.67
C ASN A 171 -10.23 1.06 -17.20
N LEU A 172 -9.29 1.60 -16.42
CA LEU A 172 -9.17 1.33 -14.99
C LEU A 172 -10.45 1.75 -14.24
N SER A 173 -11.03 2.90 -14.60
CA SER A 173 -12.28 3.39 -13.98
C SER A 173 -13.48 2.46 -14.20
N LYS A 174 -13.45 1.59 -15.22
CA LYS A 174 -14.47 0.56 -15.47
C LYS A 174 -14.16 -0.76 -14.75
N GLN A 175 -12.90 -0.99 -14.39
CA GLN A 175 -12.43 -2.24 -13.80
C GLN A 175 -12.38 -2.23 -12.27
N LEU A 176 -12.32 -1.03 -11.66
CA LEU A 176 -12.19 -0.83 -10.23
C LEU A 176 -13.53 -0.37 -9.64
N ASP A 177 -13.98 -1.06 -8.60
CA ASP A 177 -15.20 -0.72 -7.87
C ASP A 177 -15.00 0.43 -6.89
N LEU A 178 -13.78 0.58 -6.34
CA LEU A 178 -13.44 1.66 -5.42
C LEU A 178 -11.93 1.96 -5.48
N VAL A 179 -11.59 3.24 -5.54
CA VAL A 179 -10.20 3.70 -5.38
C VAL A 179 -10.12 4.61 -4.17
N LEU A 180 -9.34 4.18 -3.18
CA LEU A 180 -9.08 4.89 -1.93
C LEU A 180 -8.03 5.98 -2.15
N ILE A 181 -8.05 7.02 -1.32
CA ILE A 181 -7.10 8.14 -1.37
C ILE A 181 -6.38 8.23 -0.01
N ALA A 182 -5.05 8.08 -0.01
CA ALA A 182 -4.26 8.00 1.21
C ALA A 182 -4.32 9.28 2.07
N GLU A 183 -4.53 10.43 1.44
CA GLU A 183 -4.72 11.74 2.09
C GLU A 183 -6.02 11.79 2.89
N TYR A 184 -7.05 11.03 2.45
CA TYR A 184 -8.37 10.92 3.06
C TYR A 184 -8.59 9.47 3.54
N PHE A 185 -7.60 8.94 4.28
CA PHE A 185 -7.54 7.52 4.62
C PHE A 185 -8.73 7.04 5.47
N GLU A 186 -9.22 7.88 6.38
CA GLU A 186 -10.34 7.51 7.26
C GLU A 186 -11.65 7.50 6.48
N GLU A 187 -11.91 8.52 5.67
CA GLU A 187 -13.04 8.57 4.73
C GLU A 187 -13.00 7.40 3.74
N SER A 188 -11.80 7.07 3.25
CA SER A 188 -11.55 5.91 2.39
C SER A 188 -11.96 4.60 3.07
N LEU A 189 -11.63 4.41 4.35
CA LEU A 189 -12.05 3.22 5.09
C LEU A 189 -13.56 3.18 5.33
N ILE A 190 -14.21 4.33 5.54
CA ILE A 190 -15.68 4.38 5.64
C ILE A 190 -16.33 3.98 4.31
N LEU A 191 -15.83 4.47 3.17
CA LEU A 191 -16.33 4.03 1.86
C LEU A 191 -16.06 2.55 1.59
N LEU A 192 -14.89 2.03 2.00
CA LEU A 192 -14.59 0.59 1.89
C LEU A 192 -15.57 -0.23 2.73
N LYS A 193 -15.81 0.17 3.98
CA LYS A 193 -16.79 -0.45 4.87
C LYS A 193 -18.19 -0.51 4.24
N ASP A 194 -18.63 0.59 3.63
CA ASP A 194 -19.95 0.68 2.99
C ASP A 194 -20.05 -0.22 1.75
N VAL A 195 -19.08 -0.14 0.82
CA VAL A 195 -19.04 -0.96 -0.40
C VAL A 195 -18.96 -2.46 -0.11
N MET A 196 -18.27 -2.83 0.96
CA MET A 196 -18.07 -4.22 1.37
C MET A 196 -19.13 -4.73 2.36
N CYS A 197 -20.03 -3.88 2.83
CA CYS A 197 -20.99 -4.21 3.87
C CYS A 197 -20.33 -4.77 5.14
N TRP A 198 -19.18 -4.20 5.51
CA TRP A 198 -18.43 -4.56 6.70
C TRP A 198 -18.90 -3.79 7.93
N THR A 199 -18.44 -4.23 9.10
CA THR A 199 -18.68 -3.53 10.36
C THR A 199 -17.56 -2.53 10.65
N MET A 200 -17.81 -1.60 11.58
CA MET A 200 -16.78 -0.68 12.06
C MET A 200 -15.58 -1.44 12.67
N GLU A 201 -15.82 -2.59 13.30
CA GLU A 201 -14.76 -3.41 13.91
C GLU A 201 -13.81 -3.99 12.86
N ASP A 202 -14.31 -4.30 11.66
CA ASP A 202 -13.50 -4.89 10.59
C ASP A 202 -12.44 -3.91 10.07
N ILE A 203 -12.73 -2.60 10.09
CA ILE A 203 -11.86 -1.55 9.53
C ILE A 203 -11.00 -0.81 10.56
N LEU A 204 -11.00 -1.22 11.84
CA LEU A 204 -10.11 -0.61 12.84
C LEU A 204 -8.64 -0.80 12.44
N TYR A 205 -7.75 0.12 12.76
CA TYR A 205 -6.37 0.01 12.29
C TYR A 205 -5.37 0.77 13.15
N PHE A 206 -4.12 0.31 13.08
CA PHE A 206 -2.96 1.12 13.42
C PHE A 206 -2.22 1.47 12.15
N LYS A 207 -1.63 2.66 12.12
CA LYS A 207 -0.87 3.12 10.95
C LYS A 207 0.45 2.36 10.90
N LEU A 208 0.56 1.40 9.99
CA LEU A 208 1.77 0.59 9.82
C LEU A 208 2.73 1.22 8.81
N ASN A 209 4.03 0.93 8.95
CA ASN A 209 5.10 1.44 8.08
C ASN A 209 5.17 2.97 8.00
N MET A 210 4.84 3.65 9.10
CA MET A 210 5.04 5.10 9.20
C MET A 210 6.53 5.43 9.20
N ARG A 211 6.92 6.50 8.53
CA ARG A 211 8.28 7.04 8.64
C ARG A 211 8.38 8.04 9.78
N LYS A 212 9.57 8.16 10.35
CA LYS A 212 9.93 9.26 11.26
C LYS A 212 9.71 10.60 10.56
N SER A 213 9.06 11.57 11.23
CA SER A 213 8.79 12.89 10.65
C SER A 213 10.05 13.59 10.13
N SER A 214 11.18 13.45 10.84
CA SER A 214 12.47 14.02 10.44
C SER A 214 13.09 13.38 9.17
N SER A 215 12.57 12.24 8.71
CA SER A 215 12.99 11.58 7.47
C SER A 215 12.10 11.91 6.27
N VAL A 216 11.03 12.68 6.50
CA VAL A 216 10.12 13.15 5.46
C VAL A 216 10.63 14.49 4.94
N SER A 217 11.04 14.54 3.68
CA SER A 217 11.42 15.81 3.05
C SER A 217 10.17 16.67 2.86
N GLN A 218 10.17 17.88 3.44
CA GLN A 218 9.15 18.87 3.10
C GLN A 218 9.45 19.41 1.70
N LEU A 219 8.66 18.98 0.72
CA LEU A 219 8.78 19.48 -0.64
C LEU A 219 8.39 20.96 -0.67
N THR A 220 9.28 21.79 -1.20
CA THR A 220 8.93 23.17 -1.57
C THR A 220 7.89 23.13 -2.70
N SER A 221 7.15 24.22 -2.89
CA SER A 221 6.14 24.31 -3.95
C SER A 221 6.74 24.08 -5.35
N ASP A 222 7.98 24.53 -5.57
CA ASP A 222 8.72 24.29 -6.81
C ASP A 222 9.06 22.80 -7.01
N LEU A 223 9.62 22.14 -5.98
CA LEU A 223 9.92 20.70 -6.06
C LEU A 223 8.66 19.86 -6.23
N LYS A 224 7.56 20.24 -5.57
CA LYS A 224 6.27 19.57 -5.76
C LYS A 224 5.80 19.70 -7.21
N ALA A 225 5.90 20.89 -7.82
CA ALA A 225 5.54 21.08 -9.22
C ALA A 225 6.41 20.25 -10.17
N LYS A 226 7.74 20.22 -9.95
CA LYS A 226 8.66 19.37 -10.72
C LYS A 226 8.35 17.89 -10.58
N ALA A 227 8.03 17.42 -9.37
CA ALA A 227 7.66 16.02 -9.12
C ALA A 227 6.36 15.64 -9.82
N LEU A 228 5.34 16.51 -9.81
CA LEU A 228 4.08 16.28 -10.54
C LEU A 228 4.29 16.30 -12.06
N GLN A 229 5.12 17.21 -12.57
CA GLN A 229 5.47 17.25 -13.99
C GLN A 229 6.18 15.96 -14.43
N TRP A 230 7.16 15.51 -13.64
CA TRP A 230 7.90 14.29 -13.91
C TRP A 230 7.02 13.03 -13.85
N ASN A 231 6.04 13.00 -12.94
CA ASN A 231 5.08 11.92 -12.77
C ASN A 231 3.71 12.28 -13.38
N GLY A 232 3.72 12.86 -14.58
CA GLY A 232 2.53 13.46 -15.17
C GLY A 232 1.39 12.47 -15.51
N ALA A 233 1.70 11.20 -15.81
CA ALA A 233 0.67 10.18 -16.01
C ALA A 233 -0.01 9.82 -14.69
N ASP A 234 0.76 9.63 -13.62
CA ASP A 234 0.23 9.43 -12.27
C ASP A 234 -0.56 10.66 -11.79
N TRP A 235 -0.16 11.86 -12.17
CA TRP A 235 -0.92 13.07 -11.84
C TRP A 235 -2.31 13.07 -12.46
N LYS A 236 -2.43 12.73 -13.74
CA LYS A 236 -3.75 12.57 -14.38
C LYS A 236 -4.58 11.44 -13.76
N LEU A 237 -3.94 10.32 -13.40
CA LEU A 237 -4.59 9.21 -12.70
C LEU A 237 -5.19 9.67 -11.37
N TYR A 238 -4.37 10.34 -10.55
CA TYR A 238 -4.77 10.84 -9.25
C TYR A 238 -5.91 11.85 -9.37
N GLN A 239 -5.83 12.81 -10.30
CA GLN A 239 -6.89 13.78 -10.52
C GLN A 239 -8.25 13.13 -10.84
N HIS A 240 -8.26 12.13 -11.75
CA HIS A 240 -9.47 11.39 -12.10
C HIS A 240 -10.05 10.68 -10.88
N PHE A 241 -9.25 9.87 -10.19
CA PHE A 241 -9.76 9.07 -9.08
C PHE A 241 -10.08 9.89 -7.83
N ASN A 242 -9.37 10.99 -7.56
CA ASN A 242 -9.74 11.94 -6.52
C ASN A 242 -11.11 12.58 -6.79
N ALA A 243 -11.41 12.94 -8.04
CA ALA A 243 -12.74 13.44 -8.40
C ALA A 243 -13.83 12.36 -8.20
N THR A 244 -13.58 11.12 -8.63
CA THR A 244 -14.54 10.01 -8.39
C THR A 244 -14.70 9.67 -6.91
N PHE A 245 -13.64 9.81 -6.12
CA PHE A 245 -13.66 9.61 -4.68
C PHE A 245 -14.58 10.63 -4.00
N TRP A 246 -14.40 11.92 -4.28
CA TRP A 246 -15.25 12.96 -3.71
C TRP A 246 -16.70 12.86 -4.17
N ALA A 247 -16.96 12.46 -5.43
CA ALA A 247 -18.31 12.15 -5.87
C ALA A 247 -18.98 11.04 -5.03
N ARG A 248 -18.21 10.03 -4.60
CA ARG A 248 -18.71 8.97 -3.68
C ARG A 248 -18.92 9.49 -2.26
N VAL A 249 -18.05 10.37 -1.76
CA VAL A 249 -18.26 11.04 -0.46
C VAL A 249 -19.56 11.86 -0.47
N GLU A 250 -19.84 12.60 -1.55
CA GLU A 250 -21.10 13.32 -1.70
C GLU A 250 -22.31 12.36 -1.71
N ALA A 251 -22.23 11.28 -2.48
CA ALA A 251 -23.31 10.29 -2.57
C ALA A 251 -23.54 9.56 -1.24
N PHE A 252 -22.48 9.31 -0.46
CA PHE A 252 -22.57 8.75 0.89
C PHE A 252 -23.19 9.74 1.90
N GLY A 253 -23.01 11.04 1.66
CA GLY A 253 -23.47 12.14 2.50
C GLY A 253 -22.37 12.67 3.42
N ARG A 254 -22.08 13.98 3.34
CA ARG A 254 -20.99 14.62 4.11
C ARG A 254 -21.18 14.55 5.63
N GLU A 255 -22.41 14.74 6.11
CA GLU A 255 -22.71 14.68 7.54
C GLU A 255 -22.51 13.26 8.09
N ARG A 256 -23.11 12.26 7.43
CA ARG A 256 -22.90 10.84 7.74
C ARG A 256 -21.42 10.45 7.68
N MET A 257 -20.68 10.93 6.67
CA MET A 257 -19.23 10.69 6.55
C MET A 257 -18.47 11.22 7.77
N LYS A 258 -18.75 12.45 8.19
CA LYS A 258 -18.13 13.06 9.36
C LYS A 258 -18.39 12.25 10.63
N GLU A 259 -19.65 11.85 10.87
CA GLU A 259 -20.04 11.05 12.03
C GLU A 259 -19.34 9.68 12.06
N GLU A 260 -19.31 8.97 10.93
CA GLU A 260 -18.66 7.66 10.82
C GLU A 260 -17.13 7.76 11.00
N VAL A 261 -16.50 8.82 10.48
CA VAL A 261 -15.07 9.09 10.70
C VAL A 261 -14.78 9.40 12.17
N GLU A 262 -15.62 10.19 12.84
CA GLU A 262 -15.47 10.48 14.27
C GLU A 262 -15.59 9.20 15.12
N GLU A 263 -16.54 8.32 14.80
CA GLU A 263 -16.67 7.02 15.46
C GLU A 263 -15.46 6.10 15.20
N LEU A 264 -14.96 6.05 13.95
CA LEU A 264 -13.75 5.31 13.60
C LEU A 264 -12.54 5.80 14.40
N ARG A 265 -12.34 7.12 14.48
CA ARG A 265 -11.27 7.75 15.28
C ARG A 265 -11.39 7.39 16.75
N ARG A 266 -12.61 7.44 17.31
CA ARG A 266 -12.89 7.10 18.71
C ARG A 266 -12.53 5.63 19.00
N ARG A 267 -12.98 4.70 18.16
CA ARG A 267 -12.69 3.25 18.30
C ARG A 267 -11.21 2.94 18.14
N ASN A 268 -10.54 3.55 17.16
CA ASN A 268 -9.09 3.42 17.00
C ASN A 268 -8.33 3.98 18.21
N GLY A 269 -8.78 5.10 18.79
CA GLY A 269 -8.23 5.66 20.03
C GLY A 269 -8.32 4.67 21.19
N GLN A 270 -9.47 4.02 21.37
CA GLN A 270 -9.65 2.97 22.38
C GLN A 270 -8.69 1.80 22.17
N MET A 271 -8.57 1.33 20.92
CA MET A 271 -7.63 0.24 20.60
C MET A 271 -6.17 0.63 20.85
N LYS A 272 -5.77 1.88 20.56
CA LYS A 272 -4.41 2.36 20.85
C LYS A 272 -4.12 2.32 22.35
N VAL A 273 -5.04 2.81 23.18
CA VAL A 273 -4.90 2.77 24.64
C VAL A 273 -4.81 1.33 25.14
N THR A 274 -5.63 0.42 24.60
CA THR A 274 -5.62 -0.99 24.99
C THR A 274 -4.33 -1.71 24.56
N CYS A 275 -3.86 -1.49 23.33
CA CYS A 275 -2.86 -2.34 22.70
C CYS A 275 -1.43 -1.81 22.72
N ILE A 276 -1.21 -0.48 22.76
CA ILE A 276 0.09 0.12 22.47
C ILE A 276 0.75 0.64 23.76
N GLU A 277 1.93 0.11 24.06
CA GLU A 277 2.77 0.60 25.16
C GLU A 277 3.24 2.03 24.86
N GLY A 278 3.08 2.96 25.81
CA GLY A 278 3.43 4.37 25.62
C GLY A 278 2.53 5.15 24.65
N GLY A 279 1.48 4.52 24.09
CA GLY A 279 0.43 5.18 23.30
C GLY A 279 0.82 5.61 21.88
N GLY A 280 2.05 5.33 21.43
CA GLY A 280 2.57 5.82 20.16
C GLY A 280 3.53 4.87 19.46
N ALA A 281 3.85 5.19 18.21
CA ALA A 281 4.89 4.49 17.46
C ALA A 281 6.28 4.88 17.97
N VAL A 282 7.23 3.94 17.89
CA VAL A 282 8.61 4.12 18.34
C VAL A 282 9.59 3.81 17.20
N GLU A 283 10.78 4.38 17.30
CA GLU A 283 11.89 4.07 16.39
C GLU A 283 12.28 2.60 16.47
N ALA A 284 12.80 2.05 15.37
CA ALA A 284 13.18 0.64 15.24
C ALA A 284 14.05 0.12 16.41
N ARG A 285 15.02 0.93 16.86
CA ARG A 285 15.91 0.60 18.00
C ARG A 285 15.21 0.47 19.36
N ASN A 286 14.02 1.05 19.51
CA ASN A 286 13.24 1.07 20.75
C ASN A 286 12.12 0.02 20.76
N ILE A 287 12.04 -0.82 19.71
CA ILE A 287 11.09 -1.93 19.64
C ILE A 287 11.63 -3.10 20.48
N GLN A 288 10.84 -3.52 21.46
CA GLN A 288 11.24 -4.54 22.45
C GLN A 288 11.12 -5.97 21.92
N ASP A 289 10.11 -6.23 21.08
CA ASP A 289 9.85 -7.54 20.49
C ASP A 289 10.07 -7.48 18.97
N LYS A 290 11.03 -8.27 18.48
CA LYS A 290 11.41 -8.31 17.06
C LYS A 290 10.26 -8.77 16.14
N ARG A 291 9.22 -9.42 16.67
CA ARG A 291 8.02 -9.75 15.90
C ARG A 291 7.27 -8.51 15.40
N PHE A 292 7.42 -7.38 16.09
CA PHE A 292 6.81 -6.10 15.69
C PHE A 292 7.79 -5.15 15.00
N LEU A 293 9.02 -5.57 14.71
CA LEU A 293 10.02 -4.76 14.03
C LEU A 293 9.72 -4.70 12.51
N PRO A 294 9.34 -3.53 11.95
CA PRO A 294 9.11 -3.40 10.53
C PRO A 294 10.41 -3.53 9.73
N TRP A 295 10.30 -3.96 8.48
CA TRP A 295 11.43 -3.96 7.55
C TRP A 295 12.00 -2.56 7.37
N GLN A 296 13.32 -2.45 7.47
CA GLN A 296 14.04 -1.19 7.30
C GLN A 296 14.69 -1.10 5.91
N PRO A 297 14.61 0.05 5.22
CA PRO A 297 15.30 0.28 3.95
C PRO A 297 16.83 0.14 4.08
N VAL A 298 17.54 -0.01 2.96
CA VAL A 298 19.00 -0.19 2.94
C VAL A 298 19.71 1.05 3.48
N GLY A 299 20.39 0.90 4.62
CA GLY A 299 21.15 1.97 5.28
C GLY A 299 20.29 3.09 5.87
N ASP A 300 19.00 2.83 6.14
CA ASP A 300 18.10 3.73 6.85
C ASP A 300 17.33 2.93 7.93
N SER A 301 16.92 3.60 9.00
CA SER A 301 16.13 3.03 10.11
C SER A 301 14.91 3.90 10.44
N SER A 302 14.38 4.58 9.42
CA SER A 302 13.31 5.58 9.55
C SER A 302 11.92 4.99 9.75
N ILE A 303 11.71 3.68 9.56
CA ILE A 303 10.38 3.08 9.66
C ILE A 303 10.06 2.77 11.12
N LEU A 304 9.00 3.41 11.62
CA LEU A 304 8.51 3.28 12.99
C LEU A 304 7.65 2.01 13.13
N GLY A 305 7.70 1.42 14.32
CA GLY A 305 6.83 0.32 14.74
C GLY A 305 6.16 0.59 16.08
N TYR A 306 5.60 -0.44 16.70
CA TYR A 306 4.89 -0.31 17.97
C TYR A 306 5.39 -1.34 18.98
N ASN A 307 5.34 -0.96 20.26
CA ASN A 307 5.49 -1.90 21.36
C ASN A 307 4.11 -2.36 21.84
N LEU A 308 3.91 -3.67 21.93
CA LEU A 308 2.70 -4.24 22.51
C LEU A 308 2.64 -3.92 24.00
N ARG A 309 1.47 -3.48 24.48
CA ARG A 309 1.25 -3.18 25.89
C ARG A 309 1.49 -4.42 26.75
N LYS A 310 2.17 -4.26 27.89
CA LYS A 310 2.56 -5.39 28.75
C LYS A 310 1.36 -6.10 29.38
N THR A 311 0.41 -5.31 29.88
CA THR A 311 -0.82 -5.80 30.53
C THR A 311 -2.01 -5.50 29.61
N ILE A 312 -2.56 -6.54 28.99
CA ILE A 312 -3.71 -6.47 28.09
C ILE A 312 -4.74 -7.48 28.61
N ASP A 313 -6.01 -7.08 28.66
CA ASP A 313 -7.12 -8.01 28.92
C ASP A 313 -7.01 -9.19 27.91
N PRO A 314 -7.02 -10.45 28.37
CA PRO A 314 -6.86 -11.62 27.52
C PRO A 314 -7.74 -11.61 26.25
N LYS A 315 -8.95 -11.03 26.32
CA LYS A 315 -9.85 -10.96 25.16
C LYS A 315 -9.33 -10.09 24.01
N PHE A 316 -8.47 -9.12 24.30
CA PHE A 316 -7.90 -8.21 23.29
C PHE A 316 -6.49 -8.62 22.84
N ARG A 317 -5.85 -9.58 23.51
CA ARG A 317 -4.44 -9.94 23.27
C ARG A 317 -4.18 -10.26 21.79
N THR A 318 -4.95 -11.18 21.22
CA THR A 318 -4.78 -11.64 19.84
C THR A 318 -5.04 -10.53 18.83
N ILE A 319 -6.09 -9.74 19.00
CA ILE A 319 -6.38 -8.64 18.05
C ILE A 319 -5.32 -7.55 18.14
N CYS A 320 -4.84 -7.21 19.35
CA CYS A 320 -3.74 -6.27 19.52
C CYS A 320 -2.49 -6.76 18.80
N GLU A 321 -2.06 -8.01 19.02
CA GLU A 321 -0.90 -8.59 18.34
C GLU A 321 -1.05 -8.46 16.82
N LYS A 322 -2.16 -8.93 16.25
CA LYS A 322 -2.44 -8.85 14.80
C LYS A 322 -2.45 -7.41 14.25
N MET A 323 -3.00 -6.44 14.98
CA MET A 323 -3.02 -5.04 14.56
C MET A 323 -1.63 -4.39 14.55
N LEU A 324 -0.71 -4.87 15.40
CA LEU A 324 0.67 -4.39 15.48
C LEU A 324 1.62 -5.12 14.51
N THR A 325 1.29 -6.36 14.10
CA THR A 325 2.17 -7.19 13.26
C THR A 325 2.43 -6.54 11.90
N PRO A 326 3.69 -6.24 11.55
CA PRO A 326 4.05 -5.74 10.23
C PRO A 326 3.84 -6.80 9.15
N GLU A 327 3.70 -6.34 7.91
CA GLU A 327 3.29 -7.16 6.76
C GLU A 327 4.07 -8.46 6.57
N LEU A 328 5.41 -8.43 6.63
CA LEU A 328 6.23 -9.62 6.37
C LEU A 328 6.05 -10.70 7.45
N GLN A 329 5.95 -10.27 8.70
CA GLN A 329 5.70 -11.15 9.83
C GLN A 329 4.30 -11.76 9.72
N TYR A 330 3.30 -10.96 9.38
CA TYR A 330 1.93 -11.45 9.24
C TYR A 330 1.78 -12.41 8.05
N LEU A 331 2.42 -12.13 6.90
CA LEU A 331 2.51 -13.08 5.80
C LEU A 331 3.10 -14.43 6.23
N SER A 332 4.15 -14.40 7.06
CA SER A 332 4.75 -15.63 7.59
C SER A 332 3.77 -16.39 8.50
N GLU A 333 3.02 -15.68 9.36
CA GLU A 333 1.98 -16.26 10.22
C GLU A 333 0.84 -16.91 9.41
N LEU A 334 0.52 -16.35 8.24
CA LEU A 334 -0.46 -16.90 7.30
C LEU A 334 0.10 -18.00 6.38
N GLY A 335 1.34 -18.47 6.63
CA GLY A 335 1.92 -19.63 5.94
C GLY A 335 2.60 -19.31 4.60
N VAL A 336 2.91 -18.05 4.34
CA VAL A 336 3.71 -17.65 3.17
C VAL A 336 5.19 -17.90 3.44
N ASN A 337 5.84 -18.63 2.52
CA ASN A 337 7.28 -18.84 2.57
C ASN A 337 7.99 -17.58 2.04
N LEU A 338 8.78 -16.91 2.88
CA LEU A 338 9.48 -15.65 2.54
C LEU A 338 10.99 -15.84 2.38
N TRP A 339 11.48 -17.04 2.03
CA TRP A 339 12.91 -17.34 2.02
C TRP A 339 13.73 -16.37 1.14
N VAL A 340 13.22 -15.96 -0.03
CA VAL A 340 13.91 -15.00 -0.91
C VAL A 340 13.98 -13.64 -0.23
N THR A 341 12.86 -13.14 0.31
CA THR A 341 12.81 -11.85 1.01
C THR A 341 13.73 -11.84 2.23
N ARG A 342 13.79 -12.95 2.99
CA ARG A 342 14.68 -13.09 4.16
C ARG A 342 16.15 -13.15 3.76
N LEU A 343 16.50 -13.80 2.65
CA LEU A 343 17.86 -13.82 2.11
C LEU A 343 18.34 -12.40 1.76
N TRP A 344 17.50 -11.61 1.08
CA TRP A 344 17.79 -10.20 0.82
C TRP A 344 17.97 -9.39 2.10
N GLY A 345 17.19 -9.68 3.15
CA GLY A 345 17.31 -9.03 4.45
C GLY A 345 18.66 -9.30 5.10
N TRP A 346 19.12 -10.55 5.05
CA TRP A 346 20.43 -10.93 5.56
C TRP A 346 21.59 -10.29 4.78
N ILE A 347 21.48 -10.19 3.45
CA ILE A 347 22.49 -9.51 2.62
C ILE A 347 22.53 -8.01 2.96
N LYS A 348 21.36 -7.39 3.20
CA LYS A 348 21.24 -5.97 3.56
C LYS A 348 21.85 -5.64 4.93
N ASP A 349 21.74 -6.55 5.89
CA ASP A 349 22.14 -6.33 7.29
C ASP A 349 23.61 -6.70 7.56
N LYS A 350 24.33 -7.21 6.55
CA LYS A 350 25.79 -7.43 6.54
C LYS A 350 26.49 -6.24 5.91
#